data_AF-A0ABD6CZ68-F1
#
_entry.id   AF-A0ABD6CZ68-F1
#
_cell.length_a   1.000
_cell.length_b   1.000
_cell.length_c   1.000
_cell.angle_alpha   90.00
_cell.angle_beta   90.00
_cell.angle_gamma   90.00
#
_symmetry.space_group_name_H-M   'P 1'
#
loop_
_entity.id
_entity.type
_entity.pdbx_description
1 polymer ?
#
loop_
_entity_poly.entity_id
_entity_poly.type
_entity_poly.pdbx_seq_one_letter_code
_entity_poly.pdbx_strand_id
1 'polypeptide(L)'
;MAPARGLGDANAADDYRRDLLAWLDEHPDPEARRTLGTLRERIKRVEALEGDVPPSDAESLVAAAREVGMSLREDDETALAAARDRLR
;
A
#
# COMPACT_ATOMS: atom_id res chain seq x y z
N MET A 1 7.86 -21.23 -4.69
CA MET A 1 6.93 -20.71 -3.66
C MET A 1 6.80 -19.19 -3.65
N ALA A 2 7.71 -18.42 -4.28
CA ALA A 2 7.63 -16.96 -4.33
C ALA A 2 6.33 -16.38 -4.97
N PRO A 3 5.76 -16.95 -6.05
CA PRO A 3 4.61 -16.35 -6.73
C PRO A 3 3.34 -16.28 -5.87
N ALA A 4 3.01 -17.37 -5.17
CA ALA A 4 1.85 -17.41 -4.27
C ALA A 4 1.99 -16.43 -3.10
N ARG A 5 3.23 -16.18 -2.63
CA ARG A 5 3.49 -15.21 -1.57
C ARG A 5 3.36 -13.77 -2.09
N GLY A 6 3.90 -13.48 -3.27
CA GLY A 6 3.76 -12.16 -3.90
C GLY A 6 2.30 -11.75 -4.10
N LEU A 7 1.45 -12.68 -4.54
CA LEU A 7 -0.01 -12.45 -4.61
C LEU A 7 -0.65 -12.28 -3.23
N GLY A 8 -0.21 -13.06 -2.23
CA GLY A 8 -0.69 -12.91 -0.85
C GLY A 8 -0.43 -11.52 -0.28
N ASP A 9 0.79 -11.02 -0.42
CA ASP A 9 1.17 -9.69 0.06
C ASP A 9 0.45 -8.57 -0.72
N ALA A 10 0.28 -8.72 -2.04
CA ALA A 10 -0.49 -7.78 -2.85
C ALA A 10 -1.96 -7.71 -2.44
N ASN A 11 -2.60 -8.86 -2.19
CA ASN A 11 -3.98 -8.94 -1.72
C ASN A 11 -4.13 -8.29 -0.34
N ALA A 12 -3.24 -8.62 0.60
CA ALA A 12 -3.26 -8.02 1.93
C ALA A 12 -3.10 -6.49 1.88
N ALA A 13 -2.22 -5.98 1.01
CA ALA A 13 -2.07 -4.54 0.80
C ALA A 13 -3.32 -3.90 0.18
N ASP A 14 -4.00 -4.56 -0.78
CA ASP A 14 -5.23 -4.03 -1.38
C ASP A 14 -6.40 -4.01 -0.39
N ASP A 15 -6.54 -5.04 0.46
CA ASP A 15 -7.55 -5.09 1.51
C ASP A 15 -7.34 -3.95 2.52
N TYR A 16 -6.12 -3.78 3.02
CA TYR A 16 -5.77 -2.67 3.92
C TYR A 16 -6.07 -1.31 3.23
N ARG A 17 -5.68 -1.15 1.97
CA ARG A 17 -5.93 0.06 1.19
C ARG A 17 -7.43 0.38 1.07
N ARG A 18 -8.29 -0.64 0.91
CA ARG A 18 -9.75 -0.45 0.86
C ARG A 18 -10.29 0.01 2.21
N ASP A 19 -9.84 -0.57 3.31
CA ASP A 19 -10.23 -0.16 4.65
C ASP A 19 -9.84 1.30 4.92
N LEU A 20 -8.64 1.70 4.53
CA LEU A 20 -8.20 3.10 4.64
C LEU A 20 -9.04 4.04 3.78
N LEU A 21 -9.38 3.66 2.55
CA LEU A 21 -10.25 4.48 1.70
C LEU A 21 -11.64 4.66 2.30
N ALA A 22 -12.21 3.60 2.87
CA ALA A 22 -13.50 3.69 3.56
C ALA A 22 -13.44 4.69 4.73
N TRP A 23 -12.34 4.67 5.51
CA TRP A 23 -12.13 5.66 6.57
C TRP A 23 -11.95 7.09 6.03
N LEU A 24 -11.22 7.25 4.92
CA LEU A 24 -10.96 8.54 4.25
C LEU A 24 -12.20 9.16 3.61
N ASP A 25 -13.26 8.38 3.36
CA ASP A 25 -14.54 8.93 2.90
C ASP A 25 -15.23 9.76 3.99
N GLU A 26 -14.97 9.46 5.27
CA GLU A 26 -15.43 10.24 6.42
C GLU A 26 -14.38 11.27 6.89
N HIS A 27 -13.09 11.00 6.65
CA HIS A 27 -11.96 11.81 7.11
C HIS A 27 -11.05 12.18 5.92
N PRO A 28 -11.44 13.17 5.10
CA PRO A 28 -10.78 13.42 3.83
C PRO A 28 -9.34 13.92 3.99
N ASP A 29 -8.39 13.14 3.48
CA ASP A 29 -6.99 13.51 3.26
C ASP A 29 -6.61 13.24 1.79
N PRO A 30 -6.45 14.29 0.95
CA PRO A 30 -6.10 14.14 -0.47
C PRO A 30 -4.73 13.49 -0.70
N GLU A 31 -3.78 13.75 0.19
CA GLU A 31 -2.38 13.34 0.07
C GLU A 31 -2.22 11.86 0.41
N ALA A 32 -2.94 11.38 1.43
CA ALA A 32 -3.10 9.96 1.71
C ALA A 32 -3.84 9.24 0.57
N ARG A 33 -4.97 9.80 0.09
CA ARG A 33 -5.77 9.20 -1.00
C ARG A 33 -4.96 9.06 -2.29
N ARG A 34 -4.11 10.04 -2.62
CA ARG A 34 -3.18 9.97 -3.75
C ARG A 34 -2.14 8.86 -3.57
N THR A 35 -1.56 8.75 -2.37
CA THR A 35 -0.55 7.72 -2.05
C THR A 35 -1.13 6.32 -2.16
N LEU A 36 -2.36 6.10 -1.67
CA LEU A 36 -3.10 4.85 -1.83
C LEU A 36 -3.42 4.55 -3.31
N GLY A 37 -3.62 5.57 -4.15
CA GLY A 37 -3.72 5.42 -5.60
C GLY A 37 -2.44 4.85 -6.22
N THR A 38 -1.28 5.40 -5.86
CA THR A 38 0.03 4.87 -6.31
C THR A 38 0.26 3.44 -5.83
N LEU A 39 -0.09 3.14 -4.58
CA LEU A 39 -0.06 1.77 -4.04
C LEU A 39 -0.89 0.81 -4.90
N ARG A 40 -2.10 1.22 -5.32
CA ARG A 40 -2.94 0.39 -6.18
C ARG A 40 -2.29 0.07 -7.52
N GLU A 41 -1.61 1.04 -8.13
CA GLU A 41 -0.91 0.78 -9.41
C GLU A 41 0.25 -0.20 -9.24
N ARG A 42 0.96 -0.16 -8.10
CA ARG A 42 2.01 -1.15 -7.78
C ARG A 42 1.41 -2.55 -7.53
N ILE A 43 0.29 -2.63 -6.80
CA ILE A 43 -0.45 -3.90 -6.57
C ILE A 43 -0.86 -4.53 -7.92
N LYS A 44 -1.48 -3.77 -8.82
CA LYS A 44 -1.89 -4.27 -10.15
C LYS A 44 -0.73 -4.85 -10.94
N ARG A 45 0.47 -4.27 -10.81
CA ARG A 45 1.67 -4.80 -11.48
C ARG A 45 2.04 -6.16 -10.92
N VAL A 46 2.02 -6.34 -9.60
CA VAL A 46 2.29 -7.64 -8.96
C VAL A 46 1.22 -8.67 -9.34
N GLU A 47 -0.05 -8.28 -9.36
CA GLU A 47 -1.15 -9.12 -9.83
C GLU A 47 -0.93 -9.57 -11.29
N ALA A 48 -0.53 -8.65 -12.18
CA ALA A 48 -0.27 -8.94 -13.58
C ALA A 48 0.94 -9.86 -13.82
N LEU A 49 1.89 -9.87 -12.88
CA LEU A 49 3.04 -10.78 -12.87
C LEU A 49 2.73 -12.08 -12.11
N GLU A 50 1.48 -12.30 -11.70
CA GLU A 50 1.05 -13.46 -10.91
C GLU A 50 1.86 -13.65 -9.62
N GLY A 51 2.32 -12.52 -9.05
CA GLY A 51 3.17 -12.50 -7.86
C GLY A 51 4.63 -12.87 -8.10
N ASP A 52 5.08 -13.06 -9.35
CA ASP A 52 6.47 -13.35 -9.69
C ASP A 52 7.35 -12.08 -9.63
N VAL A 53 7.51 -11.58 -8.41
CA VAL A 53 8.35 -10.44 -8.06
C VAL A 53 9.27 -10.83 -6.90
N PRO A 54 10.40 -10.11 -6.71
CA PRO A 54 11.21 -10.27 -5.51
C PRO A 54 10.35 -10.13 -4.24
N PRO A 55 10.55 -10.98 -3.21
CA PRO A 55 9.78 -10.89 -1.97
C PRO A 55 9.81 -9.50 -1.32
N SER A 56 10.95 -8.81 -1.39
CA SER A 56 11.10 -7.43 -0.89
C SER A 56 10.13 -6.44 -1.54
N ASP A 57 9.82 -6.64 -2.83
CA ASP A 57 8.94 -5.74 -3.57
C ASP A 57 7.49 -5.94 -3.15
N ALA A 58 7.08 -7.20 -2.94
CA ALA A 58 5.76 -7.54 -2.45
C ALA A 58 5.56 -7.10 -0.98
N GLU A 59 6.54 -7.37 -0.11
CA GLU A 59 6.54 -6.94 1.30
C GLU A 59 6.47 -5.41 1.43
N SER A 60 7.09 -4.67 0.49
CA SER A 60 7.04 -3.21 0.46
C SER A 60 5.62 -2.65 0.25
N LEU A 61 4.72 -3.38 -0.39
CA LEU A 61 3.32 -2.97 -0.57
C LEU A 61 2.58 -2.93 0.77
N VAL A 62 2.75 -3.98 1.57
CA VAL A 62 2.15 -4.07 2.92
C VAL A 62 2.76 -3.01 3.84
N ALA A 63 4.07 -2.81 3.76
CA ALA A 63 4.76 -1.77 4.53
C ALA A 63 4.21 -0.37 4.20
N ALA A 64 4.11 -0.03 2.91
CA ALA A 64 3.59 1.27 2.49
C ALA A 64 2.12 1.48 2.92
N ALA A 65 1.27 0.45 2.84
CA ALA A 65 -0.12 0.53 3.33
C ALA A 65 -0.18 0.83 4.84
N ARG A 66 0.65 0.16 5.64
CA ARG A 66 0.73 0.38 7.10
C ARG A 66 1.21 1.77 7.45
N GLU A 67 2.18 2.30 6.70
CA GLU A 67 2.73 3.63 6.93
C GLU A 67 1.72 4.73 6.62
N VAL A 68 0.90 4.58 5.58
CA VAL A 68 -0.25 5.47 5.36
C VAL A 68 -1.25 5.34 6.53
N GLY A 69 -1.51 4.14 7.02
CA GLY A 69 -2.38 3.96 8.19
C GLY A 69 -1.82 4.62 9.45
N MET A 70 -0.50 4.56 9.64
CA MET A 70 0.19 5.20 10.77
C MET A 70 0.12 6.74 10.64
N SER A 71 0.38 7.29 9.46
CA SER A 71 0.28 8.74 9.25
C SER A 71 -1.12 9.26 9.57
N LEU A 72 -2.16 8.54 9.15
CA LEU A 72 -3.55 8.94 9.40
C LEU A 72 -3.95 8.81 10.88
N ARG A 73 -3.38 7.85 11.61
CA ARG A 73 -3.69 7.62 13.03
C ARG A 73 -2.97 8.59 13.96
N GLU A 74 -1.73 8.91 13.63
CA GLU A 74 -0.81 9.67 14.49
C GLU A 74 -0.57 11.11 14.01
N ASP A 75 -1.19 11.50 12.88
CA ASP A 75 -0.94 12.77 12.18
C ASP A 75 0.56 12.95 11.82
N ASP A 76 1.21 11.82 11.50
CA ASP A 76 2.65 11.75 11.26
C ASP A 76 2.98 11.88 9.76
N GLU A 77 3.35 13.10 9.36
CA GLU A 77 3.78 13.39 7.98
C GLU A 77 5.03 12.59 7.55
N THR A 78 5.89 12.18 8.48
CA THR A 78 7.10 11.41 8.16
C THR A 78 6.77 9.99 7.73
N ALA A 79 5.74 9.39 8.33
CA ALA A 79 5.23 8.08 7.91
C ALA A 79 4.65 8.14 6.49
N LEU A 80 3.94 9.22 6.14
CA LEU A 80 3.41 9.39 4.79
C LEU A 80 4.52 9.58 3.74
N ALA A 81 5.58 10.31 4.09
CA ALA A 81 6.76 10.45 3.24
C ALA A 81 7.46 9.10 3.02
N ALA A 82 7.64 8.30 4.07
CA ALA A 82 8.24 6.98 4.00
C ALA A 82 7.44 6.01 3.09
N ALA A 83 6.11 6.08 3.14
CA ALA A 83 5.24 5.31 2.25
C ALA A 83 5.46 5.70 0.78
N ARG A 84 5.58 6.99 0.49
CA ARG A 84 5.79 7.51 -0.87
C ARG A 84 7.14 7.10 -1.43
N ASP A 85 8.20 7.17 -0.63
CA ASP A 85 9.54 6.78 -1.06
C ASP A 85 9.61 5.29 -1.42
N ARG A 86 8.88 4.43 -0.70
CA ARG A 86 8.78 3.00 -1.03
C ARG A 86 8.01 2.72 -2.32
N LEU A 87 7.08 3.59 -2.68
CA LEU A 87 6.22 3.41 -3.85
C LEU A 87 6.78 3.99 -5.15
N ARG A 88 7.91 4.70 -5.05
CA ARG A 88 8.65 5.21 -6.20
C ARG A 88 9.24 4.09 -7.07
#